data_AF-A0A9E4DBB8-F1
#
_entry.id   AF-A0A9E4DBB8-F1
#
_cell.length_a   1.000
_cell.length_b   1.000
_cell.length_c   1.000
_cell.angle_alpha   90.00
_cell.angle_beta   90.00
_cell.angle_gamma   90.00
#
_symmetry.space_group_name_H-M   'P 1'
#
loop_
_entity.id
_entity.type
_entity.pdbx_description
1 polymer ?
#
loop_
_entity_poly.entity_id
_entity_poly.type
_entity_poly.pdbx_seq_one_letter_code
_entity_poly.pdbx_strand_id
1 'polypeptide(L)'
;MQTHMIGLKQLAGALALALATAHSAQAAIPATPVMTLYQFNGDLEMPYYDAQRFQGSGTASPAGKLAQGTTLIPCLVLRDGRPLADA
;
A
#
# COMPACT_ATOMS: atom_id res chain seq x y z
N MET A 1 43.88 -32.63 6.35
CA MET A 1 42.58 -32.59 5.62
C MET A 1 41.44 -31.84 6.32
N GLN A 2 41.61 -31.36 7.56
CA GLN A 2 40.50 -30.77 8.35
C GLN A 2 40.39 -29.23 8.24
N THR A 3 41.49 -28.56 7.88
CA THR A 3 41.58 -27.09 7.73
C THR A 3 40.84 -26.56 6.49
N HIS A 4 40.80 -27.31 5.39
CA HIS A 4 40.07 -26.91 4.18
C HIS A 4 38.54 -26.97 4.35
N MET A 5 38.03 -27.88 5.17
CA MET A 5 36.59 -28.04 5.44
C MET A 5 36.00 -26.88 6.26
N ILE A 6 36.80 -26.28 7.14
CA ILE A 6 36.37 -25.14 7.98
C ILE A 6 36.21 -23.89 7.11
N GLY A 7 37.17 -23.63 6.21
CA GLY A 7 37.09 -22.50 5.27
C GLY A 7 35.90 -22.58 4.33
N LEU A 8 35.60 -23.78 3.81
CA LEU A 8 34.45 -23.98 2.91
C LEU A 8 33.11 -23.74 3.62
N LYS A 9 32.97 -24.16 4.88
CA LYS A 9 31.75 -23.91 5.68
C LYS A 9 31.56 -22.43 5.98
N GLN A 10 32.64 -21.70 6.27
CA GLN A 10 32.55 -20.26 6.53
C GLN A 10 32.25 -19.46 5.27
N LEU A 11 32.81 -19.83 4.12
CA LEU A 11 32.46 -19.26 2.82
C LEU A 11 30.99 -19.50 2.47
N ALA A 12 30.49 -20.73 2.68
CA ALA A 12 29.08 -21.05 2.46
C ALA A 12 28.15 -20.24 3.38
N GLY A 13 28.51 -20.09 4.66
CA GLY A 13 27.76 -19.29 5.62
C GLY A 13 27.73 -17.81 5.26
N ALA A 14 28.88 -17.24 4.86
CA ALA A 14 28.97 -15.84 4.42
C ALA A 14 28.15 -15.59 3.14
N LEU A 15 28.18 -16.53 2.19
CA LEU A 15 27.40 -16.45 0.96
C LEU A 15 25.90 -16.53 1.23
N ALA A 16 25.46 -17.44 2.10
CA ALA A 16 24.05 -17.56 2.49
C ALA A 16 23.54 -16.29 3.19
N LEU A 17 24.35 -15.66 4.04
CA LEU A 17 23.99 -14.43 4.72
C LEU A 17 23.89 -13.25 3.74
N ALA A 18 24.81 -13.14 2.78
CA ALA A 18 24.77 -12.11 1.74
C ALA A 18 23.53 -12.23 0.84
N LEU A 19 23.15 -13.45 0.46
CA LEU A 19 21.94 -13.75 -0.31
C LEU A 19 20.66 -13.39 0.46
N ALA A 20 20.61 -13.63 1.77
CA ALA A 20 19.45 -13.29 2.61
C ALA A 20 19.26 -11.77 2.76
N THR A 21 20.35 -10.99 2.81
CA THR A 21 20.28 -9.52 2.93
C THR A 21 20.05 -8.80 1.60
N ALA A 22 20.28 -9.47 0.46
CA ALA A 22 20.04 -8.92 -0.86
C ALA A 22 18.55 -8.76 -1.21
N HIS A 23 17.65 -9.31 -0.38
CA HIS A 23 16.20 -9.13 -0.49
C HIS A 23 15.76 -7.76 0.04
N SER A 24 16.40 -6.70 -0.46
CA SER A 24 15.89 -5.33 -0.31
C SER A 24 14.52 -5.30 -0.94
N ALA A 25 13.48 -5.28 -0.11
CA ALA A 25 12.10 -5.24 -0.51
C ALA A 25 11.91 -4.10 -1.53
N GLN A 26 11.83 -4.47 -2.81
CA GLN A 26 11.46 -3.56 -3.87
C GLN A 26 9.97 -3.28 -3.67
N ALA A 27 9.66 -2.37 -2.75
CA ALA A 27 8.37 -1.74 -2.66
C ALA A 27 8.25 -0.79 -3.86
N ALA A 28 8.16 -1.38 -5.05
CA ALA A 28 7.63 -0.69 -6.21
C ALA A 28 6.15 -0.45 -5.87
N ILE A 29 5.86 0.66 -5.20
CA ILE A 29 4.51 1.21 -5.17
C ILE A 29 4.22 1.45 -6.65
N PRO A 30 3.37 0.62 -7.31
CA PRO A 30 3.03 0.86 -8.69
C PRO A 30 2.51 2.29 -8.71
N ALA A 31 2.99 3.13 -9.64
CA ALA A 31 2.45 4.47 -9.84
C ALA A 31 0.92 4.31 -9.86
N THR A 32 0.28 4.67 -8.75
CA THR A 32 -1.14 4.39 -8.55
C THR A 32 -1.83 5.06 -9.70
N PRO A 33 -2.56 4.33 -10.58
CA PRO A 33 -3.27 4.97 -11.66
C PRO A 33 -4.12 6.05 -11.01
N VAL A 34 -3.90 7.30 -11.44
CA VAL A 34 -4.77 8.40 -11.04
C VAL A 34 -6.11 8.05 -11.66
N MET A 35 -6.97 7.38 -10.88
CA MET A 35 -8.32 7.10 -11.32
C MET A 35 -9.05 8.43 -11.36
N THR A 36 -9.14 9.01 -12.54
CA THR A 36 -10.09 10.07 -12.80
C THR A 36 -11.47 9.44 -12.86
N LEU A 37 -12.25 9.57 -11.78
CA LEU A 37 -13.66 9.21 -11.80
C LEU A 37 -14.39 10.22 -12.70
N TYR A 38 -14.69 9.84 -13.95
CA TYR A 38 -15.49 10.64 -14.86
C TYR A 38 -16.93 10.15 -14.82
N GLN A 39 -17.82 10.98 -14.27
CA GLN A 39 -19.27 10.73 -14.32
C GLN A 39 -19.90 11.77 -15.25
N PHE A 40 -20.54 11.31 -16.32
CA PHE A 40 -21.21 12.19 -17.27
C PHE A 40 -22.45 12.82 -16.61
N ASN A 41 -22.49 14.15 -16.50
CA ASN A 41 -23.49 14.90 -15.74
C ASN A 41 -23.63 14.43 -14.26
N GLY A 42 -22.54 13.96 -13.66
CA GLY A 42 -22.50 13.59 -12.25
C GLY A 42 -22.59 14.80 -11.32
N ASP A 43 -22.84 14.54 -10.04
CA ASP A 43 -22.75 15.56 -9.00
C ASP A 43 -21.33 16.18 -9.04
N LEU A 44 -21.26 17.51 -9.08
CA LEU A 44 -19.98 18.24 -9.10
C LEU A 44 -19.25 18.12 -7.75
N GLU A 45 -19.89 17.53 -6.75
CA GLU A 45 -19.35 17.37 -5.40
C GLU A 45 -19.22 15.87 -5.04
N MET A 46 -17.99 15.43 -4.81
CA MET A 46 -17.67 14.03 -4.48
C MET A 46 -17.52 13.84 -2.96
N PRO A 47 -18.21 12.87 -2.32
CA PRO A 47 -18.06 12.66 -0.88
C PRO A 47 -16.67 12.14 -0.51
N TYR A 48 -16.16 12.57 0.63
CA TYR A 48 -15.00 11.94 1.28
C TYR A 48 -15.38 11.41 2.67
N TYR A 49 -14.61 10.45 3.16
CA TYR A 49 -14.93 9.72 4.38
C TYR A 49 -13.79 9.84 5.40
N ASP A 50 -14.18 9.88 6.67
CA ASP A 50 -13.28 9.78 7.80
C ASP A 50 -12.98 8.31 8.08
N ALA A 51 -11.71 7.92 8.07
CA ALA A 51 -11.30 6.51 8.17
C ALA A 51 -11.75 5.86 9.50
N GLN A 52 -11.82 6.63 10.58
CA GLN A 52 -12.24 6.19 11.91
C GLN A 52 -13.72 5.83 11.92
N ARG A 53 -14.57 6.70 11.38
CA ARG A 53 -16.03 6.48 11.31
C ARG A 53 -16.46 5.49 10.23
N PHE A 54 -15.71 5.38 9.12
CA PHE A 54 -16.11 4.58 7.95
C PHE A 54 -16.40 3.10 8.27
N GLN A 55 -15.73 2.49 9.25
CA GLN A 55 -16.02 1.09 9.63
C GLN A 55 -17.42 0.89 10.23
N GLY A 56 -17.97 1.90 10.92
CA GLY A 56 -19.26 1.79 11.58
C GLY A 56 -20.43 2.16 10.66
N SER A 57 -20.23 3.15 9.79
CA SER A 57 -21.29 3.73 8.96
C SER A 57 -21.15 3.46 7.46
N GLY A 58 -19.99 2.96 7.01
CA GLY A 58 -19.67 2.82 5.60
C GLY A 58 -19.93 4.11 4.83
N THR A 59 -20.50 3.96 3.63
CA THR A 59 -20.88 5.06 2.73
C THR A 59 -22.08 5.87 3.21
N ALA A 60 -22.80 5.42 4.25
CA ALA A 60 -24.01 6.09 4.74
C ALA A 60 -23.77 7.42 5.47
N SER A 61 -22.52 7.70 5.90
CA SER A 61 -22.17 8.93 6.61
C SER A 61 -20.87 9.54 6.08
N PRO A 62 -20.95 10.34 4.99
CA PRO A 62 -19.80 11.06 4.48
C PRO A 62 -19.32 12.13 5.49
N ALA A 63 -18.01 12.34 5.55
CA ALA A 63 -17.41 13.37 6.40
C ALA A 63 -17.55 14.79 5.79
N GLY A 64 -17.73 14.86 4.47
CA GLY A 64 -17.95 16.08 3.72
C GLY A 64 -17.92 15.80 2.22
N LYS A 65 -17.82 16.86 1.41
CA LYS A 65 -17.70 16.78 -0.04
C LYS A 65 -16.49 17.58 -0.55
N LEU A 66 -16.02 17.21 -1.73
CA LEU A 66 -14.97 17.87 -2.48
C LEU A 66 -15.51 18.29 -3.84
N ALA A 67 -15.23 19.52 -4.24
CA ALA A 67 -15.53 19.99 -5.58
C ALA A 67 -14.76 19.17 -6.63
N GLN A 68 -15.40 18.94 -7.78
CA GLN A 68 -14.81 18.27 -8.92
C GLN A 68 -13.54 19.00 -9.38
N GLY A 69 -12.49 18.25 -9.71
CA GLY A 69 -11.19 18.80 -10.07
C GLY A 69 -10.26 19.04 -8.86
N THR A 70 -10.73 18.80 -7.63
CA THR A 70 -9.84 18.72 -6.46
C THR A 70 -8.78 17.64 -6.71
N THR A 71 -7.51 18.02 -6.65
CA THR A 71 -6.40 17.07 -6.78
C THR A 71 -6.15 16.40 -5.43
N LEU A 72 -6.24 15.07 -5.41
CA LEU A 72 -5.87 14.24 -4.26
C LEU A 72 -4.81 13.22 -4.67
N ILE A 73 -3.91 12.89 -3.75
CA ILE A 73 -3.02 11.75 -3.89
C ILE A 73 -3.78 10.52 -3.38
N PRO A 74 -4.14 9.56 -4.24
CA PRO A 74 -4.87 8.38 -3.81
C PRO A 74 -3.94 7.47 -3.01
N CYS A 75 -4.11 7.45 -1.69
CA CYS A 75 -3.49 6.45 -0.83
C CYS A 75 -4.53 5.38 -0.48
N LEU A 76 -4.14 4.10 -0.57
CA LEU A 76 -4.95 3.01 -0.06
C LEU A 76 -4.98 3.10 1.47
N VAL A 77 -6.15 3.37 2.05
CA VAL A 77 -6.29 3.44 3.51
C VAL A 77 -6.44 2.02 4.07
N LEU A 78 -5.57 1.66 4.99
CA LEU A 78 -5.57 0.37 5.67
C LEU A 78 -5.97 0.51 7.15
N ARG A 79 -6.70 -0.47 7.68
CA ARG A 79 -6.89 -0.69 9.12
C ARG A 79 -6.76 -2.17 9.44
N ASP A 80 -6.01 -2.48 10.49
CA ASP A 80 -5.72 -3.86 10.93
C ASP A 80 -5.18 -4.75 9.79
N GLY A 81 -4.32 -4.16 8.93
CA GLY A 81 -3.72 -4.82 7.79
C GLY A 81 -4.67 -5.08 6.61
N ARG A 82 -5.91 -4.57 6.66
CA ARG A 82 -6.93 -4.75 5.61
C ARG A 82 -7.33 -3.41 4.98
N PRO A 83 -7.63 -3.39 3.67
CA PRO A 83 -8.24 -2.23 3.04
C PRO A 83 -9.56 -1.83 3.73
N LEU A 84 -9.73 -0.52 3.93
CA LEU A 84 -11.05 0.04 4.24
C LEU A 84 -11.83 0.16 2.91
N ALA A 85 -12.73 -0.79 2.68
CA ALA A 85 -13.63 -0.83 1.53
C ALA A 85 -15.09 -0.90 2.00
N ASP A 86 -16.03 -0.61 1.11
CA ASP A 86 -17.42 -0.99 1.33
C ASP A 86 -17.55 -2.53 1.33
N ALA A 87 -18.64 -3.03 1.94
CA ALA A 87 -18.92 -4.46 2.06
C ALA A 87 -19.67 -5.00 0.83
#